data_AF-A0A2H9RDQ9-F1
#
_entry.id   AF-A0A2H9RDQ9-F1
#
_cell.length_a   1.000
_cell.length_b   1.000
_cell.length_c   1.000
_cell.angle_alpha   90.00
_cell.angle_beta   90.00
_cell.angle_gamma   90.00
#
_symmetry.space_group_name_H-M   'P 1'
#
loop_
_entity.id
_entity.type
_entity.pdbx_description
1 polymer ?
#
loop_
_entity_poly.entity_id
_entity_poly.type
_entity_poly.pdbx_seq_one_letter_code
_entity_poly.pdbx_strand_id
1 'polypeptide(L)'
;FFTIESRSASGKTNFYPPTYFFTKFLKDTTFPLSPRNLRASSDISGITITWENPPDENFSYIRMMRHEDRFKGNPFSGKLIYEGREEKFLDKNVISGKKYFYVLFAKDVLGNFSG
;
A
#
# COMPACT_ATOMS: atom_id res chain seq x y z
N PHE A 1 -3.23 -22.05 15.48
CA PHE A 1 -3.88 -23.31 15.89
C PHE A 1 -5.33 -23.24 15.44
N PHE A 2 -5.73 -24.08 14.49
CA PHE A 2 -7.15 -24.29 14.19
C PHE A 2 -7.33 -25.79 13.89
N THR A 3 -8.25 -26.44 14.60
CA THR A 3 -8.63 -27.84 14.39
C THR A 3 -9.92 -27.84 13.57
N ILE A 4 -9.93 -28.51 12.42
CA ILE A 4 -11.17 -28.82 11.71
C ILE A 4 -11.50 -30.27 12.01
N GLU A 5 -12.51 -30.50 12.84
CA GLU A 5 -13.12 -31.82 12.99
C GLU A 5 -14.30 -31.93 12.03
N SER A 6 -14.20 -32.82 11.03
CA SER A 6 -15.35 -33.25 10.26
C SER A 6 -15.84 -34.61 10.79
N ARG A 7 -17.04 -34.65 11.35
CA ARG A 7 -17.70 -35.91 11.76
C ARG A 7 -18.68 -36.34 10.67
N SER A 8 -18.47 -37.52 10.10
CA SER A 8 -19.42 -38.18 9.18
C SER A 8 -20.31 -39.18 9.94
N ALA A 9 -21.57 -39.30 9.53
CA ALA A 9 -22.67 -40.00 10.23
C ALA A 9 -22.62 -41.54 10.26
N SER A 10 -21.48 -42.17 9.95
CA SER A 10 -21.31 -43.63 10.01
C SER A 10 -19.97 -44.05 10.61
N GLY A 11 -19.60 -43.49 11.77
CA GLY A 11 -18.80 -44.15 12.82
C GLY A 11 -17.44 -44.80 12.48
N LYS A 12 -16.86 -44.59 11.29
CA LYS A 12 -15.59 -45.22 10.89
C LYS A 12 -14.48 -44.17 10.81
N THR A 13 -13.53 -44.23 11.74
CA THR A 13 -12.31 -43.41 11.76
C THR A 13 -11.20 -44.09 10.95
N ASN A 14 -10.81 -43.49 9.83
CA ASN A 14 -9.55 -43.83 9.14
C ASN A 14 -8.54 -42.71 9.42
N PHE A 15 -7.44 -43.04 10.09
CA PHE A 15 -6.31 -42.13 10.26
C PHE A 15 -5.44 -42.19 9.00
N TYR A 16 -5.45 -41.13 8.20
CA TYR A 16 -4.42 -40.92 7.19
C TYR A 16 -3.25 -40.15 7.84
N PRO A 17 -1.98 -40.46 7.52
CA PRO A 17 -0.84 -39.67 7.98
C PRO A 17 -1.05 -38.20 7.58
N PRO A 18 -0.59 -37.21 8.38
CA PRO A 18 -0.82 -35.81 8.08
C PRO A 18 -0.16 -35.47 6.75
N THR A 19 -0.97 -35.32 5.71
CA THR A 19 -0.54 -34.78 4.44
C THR A 19 -0.31 -33.29 4.66
N TYR A 20 0.96 -32.88 4.71
CA TYR A 20 1.32 -31.47 4.72
C TYR A 20 0.93 -30.87 3.37
N PHE A 21 -0.17 -30.12 3.32
CA PHE A 21 -0.49 -29.27 2.20
C PHE A 21 0.06 -27.87 2.47
N PHE A 22 1.19 -27.52 1.84
CA PHE A 22 1.49 -26.12 1.58
C PHE A 22 0.55 -25.69 0.46
N THR A 23 -0.35 -24.74 0.72
CA THR A 23 -0.98 -23.99 -0.37
C THR A 23 0.09 -23.10 -1.01
N LYS A 24 0.76 -23.70 -1.99
CA LYS A 24 1.53 -23.07 -3.06
C LYS A 24 0.77 -21.84 -3.57
N PHE A 25 1.34 -20.65 -3.38
CA PHE A 25 0.96 -19.38 -4.01
C PHE A 25 -0.54 -19.18 -4.22
N LEU A 26 -1.23 -18.57 -3.26
CA LEU A 26 -2.23 -17.60 -3.69
C LEU A 26 -1.41 -16.52 -4.39
N LYS A 27 -1.53 -16.44 -5.72
CA LYS A 27 -1.15 -15.25 -6.47
C LYS A 27 -1.95 -14.12 -5.83
N ASP A 28 -1.32 -13.42 -4.90
CA ASP A 28 -1.93 -12.31 -4.21
C ASP A 28 -2.26 -11.27 -5.27
N THR A 29 -3.54 -11.16 -5.58
CA THR A 29 -4.06 -10.22 -6.58
C THR A 29 -4.69 -9.02 -5.88
N THR A 30 -4.48 -8.91 -4.57
CA THR A 30 -5.03 -7.82 -3.78
C THR A 30 -4.14 -6.60 -3.96
N PHE A 31 -4.77 -5.46 -4.22
CA PHE A 31 -4.07 -4.19 -4.28
C PHE A 31 -3.38 -3.91 -2.93
N PRO A 32 -2.18 -3.30 -2.92
CA PRO A 32 -1.53 -2.94 -1.67
C PRO A 32 -2.39 -1.96 -0.88
N LEU A 33 -2.26 -1.97 0.45
CA LEU A 33 -2.93 -0.97 1.29
C LEU A 33 -2.39 0.43 0.99
N SER A 34 -3.23 1.46 1.14
CA SER A 34 -2.81 2.84 0.95
C SER A 34 -1.91 3.30 2.12
N PRO A 35 -0.98 4.25 1.89
CA PRO A 35 -0.12 4.80 2.93
C PRO A 35 -0.95 5.44 4.05
N ARG A 36 -0.48 5.29 5.29
CA ARG A 36 -1.23 5.75 6.48
C ARG A 36 -0.61 7.02 7.05
N ASN A 37 -1.32 7.63 7.99
CA ASN A 37 -0.84 8.77 8.78
C ASN A 37 -0.23 9.91 7.93
N LEU A 38 -0.79 10.14 6.73
CA LEU A 38 -0.35 11.18 5.81
C LEU A 38 -0.52 12.56 6.46
N ARG A 39 0.57 13.29 6.57
CA ARG A 39 0.63 14.66 7.07
C ARG A 39 1.44 15.53 6.13
N ALA A 40 1.03 16.79 6.00
CA ALA A 40 1.77 17.79 5.26
C ALA A 40 1.90 19.07 6.09
N SER A 41 3.09 19.66 6.08
CA SER A 41 3.40 20.91 6.76
C SER A 41 4.25 21.80 5.86
N SER A 42 3.83 23.04 5.66
CA SER A 42 4.55 24.04 4.87
C SER A 42 5.47 24.89 5.75
N ASP A 43 6.68 25.14 5.29
CA ASP A 43 7.64 26.08 5.88
C ASP A 43 8.37 26.88 4.78
N ILE A 44 9.41 27.64 5.15
CA ILE A 44 10.18 28.46 4.20
C ILE A 44 10.99 27.64 3.18
N SER A 45 11.30 26.38 3.50
CA SER A 45 12.06 25.46 2.66
C SER A 45 11.19 24.68 1.68
N GLY A 46 9.88 24.62 1.90
CA GLY A 46 8.91 23.96 1.03
C GLY A 46 7.76 23.32 1.79
N ILE A 47 7.20 22.24 1.23
CA ILE A 47 6.18 21.43 1.91
C ILE A 47 6.81 20.09 2.29
N THR A 48 6.89 19.82 3.59
CA THR A 48 7.28 18.51 4.11
C THR A 48 6.04 17.61 4.17
N ILE A 49 6.12 16.45 3.52
CA ILE A 49 5.11 15.40 3.54
C ILE A 49 5.68 14.18 4.26
N THR A 50 4.92 13.62 5.19
CA THR A 50 5.28 12.42 5.96
C THR A 50 4.12 11.44 5.93
N TRP A 51 4.43 10.15 5.90
CA TRP A 51 3.46 9.07 5.86
C TRP A 51 4.05 7.82 6.52
N GLU A 52 3.24 6.78 6.65
CA GLU A 52 3.70 5.43 6.99
C GLU A 52 3.47 4.51 5.80
N ASN A 53 4.49 3.73 5.47
CA ASN A 53 4.38 2.71 4.45
C ASN A 53 3.42 1.60 4.89
N PRO A 54 2.77 0.90 3.93
CA PRO A 54 1.98 -0.27 4.26
C PRO A 54 2.83 -1.35 4.93
N PRO A 55 2.30 -2.07 5.93
CA PRO A 55 3.00 -3.19 6.56
C PRO A 55 3.03 -4.45 5.68
N ASP A 56 2.53 -4.38 4.45
CA ASP A 56 2.42 -5.49 3.52
C ASP A 56 3.81 -6.00 3.12
N GLU A 57 4.05 -7.31 3.23
CA GLU A 57 5.33 -7.93 2.83
C GLU A 57 5.66 -7.71 1.34
N ASN A 58 4.61 -7.56 0.52
CA ASN A 58 4.73 -7.32 -0.92
C ASN A 58 4.92 -5.83 -1.26
N PHE A 59 5.02 -4.93 -0.28
CA PHE A 59 5.24 -3.50 -0.52
C PHE A 59 6.57 -3.26 -1.25
N SER A 60 6.51 -2.48 -2.33
CA SER A 60 7.67 -2.12 -3.15
C SER A 60 8.09 -0.68 -2.93
N TYR A 61 7.22 0.30 -3.19
CA TYR A 61 7.51 1.73 -3.03
C TYR A 61 6.25 2.60 -3.01
N ILE A 62 6.41 3.85 -2.62
CA ILE A 62 5.39 4.90 -2.74
C ILE A 62 5.61 5.71 -4.01
N ARG A 63 4.52 5.98 -4.72
CA ARG A 63 4.44 7.01 -5.75
C ARG A 63 3.62 8.19 -5.24
N MET A 64 4.15 9.40 -5.36
CA MET A 64 3.47 10.63 -4.97
C MET A 64 3.18 11.52 -6.18
N MET A 65 1.91 11.89 -6.32
CA MET A 65 1.42 12.78 -7.36
C MET A 65 0.97 14.10 -6.76
N ARG A 66 1.40 15.21 -7.38
CA ARG A 66 1.01 16.57 -7.01
C ARG A 66 0.02 17.16 -8.01
N HIS A 67 -0.99 17.83 -7.49
CA HIS A 67 -1.98 18.58 -8.26
C HIS A 67 -2.09 20.02 -7.73
N GLU A 68 -2.50 20.93 -8.61
CA GLU A 68 -2.66 22.36 -8.30
C GLU A 68 -4.12 22.80 -8.36
N ASP A 69 -4.98 22.00 -8.99
CA ASP A 69 -6.40 22.26 -9.20
C ASP A 69 -7.26 21.53 -8.16
N ARG A 70 -7.18 20.19 -8.15
CA ARG A 70 -8.03 19.31 -7.33
C ARG A 70 -7.39 17.95 -7.11
N PHE A 71 -7.91 17.23 -6.12
CA PHE A 71 -7.59 15.82 -5.90
C PHE A 71 -8.05 14.96 -7.08
N LYS A 72 -7.18 14.04 -7.54
CA LYS A 72 -7.52 12.99 -8.52
C LYS A 72 -6.92 11.67 -8.01
N GLY A 73 -7.78 10.70 -7.71
CA GLY A 73 -7.38 9.39 -7.17
C GLY A 73 -6.85 8.42 -8.23
N ASN A 74 -5.87 8.84 -9.05
CA ASN A 74 -5.21 7.96 -10.01
C ASN A 74 -3.68 8.10 -9.91
N PRO A 75 -2.92 6.98 -9.76
CA PRO A 75 -1.46 6.99 -9.65
C PRO A 75 -0.68 7.52 -10.86
N PHE A 76 -1.37 7.82 -11.96
CA PHE A 76 -0.79 8.37 -13.19
C PHE A 76 -1.32 9.77 -13.52
N SER A 77 -2.17 10.35 -12.67
CA SER A 77 -2.68 11.70 -12.86
C SER A 77 -1.88 12.69 -12.03
N GLY A 78 -1.56 13.85 -12.59
CA GLY A 78 -0.82 14.91 -11.89
C GLY A 78 0.68 14.90 -12.20
N LYS A 79 1.44 15.67 -11.42
CA LYS A 79 2.89 15.73 -11.52
C LYS A 79 3.51 14.71 -10.59
N LEU A 80 4.24 13.73 -11.13
CA LEU A 80 5.08 12.85 -10.33
C LEU A 80 6.18 13.67 -9.64
N ILE A 81 6.26 13.59 -8.32
CA ILE A 81 7.26 14.33 -7.54
C ILE A 81 8.12 13.43 -6.65
N TYR A 82 7.67 12.21 -6.38
CA TYR A 82 8.42 11.26 -5.59
C TYR A 82 8.08 9.81 -5.98
N GLU A 83 9.11 8.98 -6.07
CA GLU A 83 9.02 7.53 -6.17
C GLU A 83 10.14 6.91 -5.31
N GLY A 84 9.78 6.11 -4.30
CA GLY A 84 10.77 5.54 -3.39
C GLY A 84 10.17 4.90 -2.13
N ARG A 85 11.05 4.45 -1.22
CA ARG A 85 10.67 3.70 0.00
C ARG A 85 10.71 4.51 1.29
N GLU A 86 11.17 5.74 1.25
CA GLU A 86 11.16 6.62 2.42
C GLU A 86 9.73 6.86 2.93
N GLU A 87 9.64 7.41 4.13
CA GLU A 87 8.40 7.81 4.80
C GLU A 87 8.26 9.33 4.92
N LYS A 88 9.18 10.06 4.27
CA LYS A 88 9.27 11.51 4.28
C LYS A 88 9.77 12.05 2.95
N PHE A 89 9.16 13.13 2.48
CA PHE A 89 9.58 13.87 1.30
C PHE A 89 9.44 15.38 1.52
N LEU A 90 10.39 16.17 1.01
CA LEU A 90 10.34 17.62 1.02
C LEU A 90 10.16 18.14 -0.40
N ASP A 91 8.96 18.65 -0.72
CA ASP A 91 8.68 19.32 -1.98
C ASP A 91 9.18 20.77 -1.92
N LYS A 92 10.39 21.00 -2.45
CA LYS A 92 10.99 22.33 -2.57
C LYS A 92 10.46 23.13 -3.78
N ASN A 93 9.75 22.48 -4.70
CA ASN A 93 9.33 23.06 -5.98
C ASN A 93 7.93 23.67 -5.88
N VAL A 94 7.71 24.46 -4.83
CA VAL A 94 6.41 25.05 -4.47
C VAL A 94 6.50 26.57 -4.42
N ILE A 95 5.37 27.24 -4.71
CA ILE A 95 5.24 28.69 -4.66
C ILE A 95 4.46 29.07 -3.40
N SER A 96 4.98 30.03 -2.64
CA SER A 96 4.30 30.52 -1.42
C SER A 96 2.91 31.08 -1.75
N GLY A 97 1.93 30.77 -0.89
CA GLY A 97 0.54 31.17 -1.08
C GLY A 97 -0.26 30.32 -2.08
N LYS A 98 0.38 29.39 -2.79
CA LYS A 98 -0.32 28.48 -3.72
C LYS A 98 -0.75 27.20 -3.00
N LYS A 99 -1.98 26.74 -3.29
CA LYS A 99 -2.51 25.48 -2.77
C LYS A 99 -2.05 24.32 -3.64
N TYR A 100 -1.62 23.24 -2.98
CA TYR A 100 -1.23 22.00 -3.62
C TYR A 100 -1.98 20.83 -2.99
N PHE A 101 -2.27 19.82 -3.79
CA PHE A 101 -2.86 18.55 -3.35
C PHE A 101 -1.87 17.44 -3.63
N TYR A 102 -1.66 16.58 -2.64
CA TYR A 102 -0.74 15.45 -2.70
C TYR A 102 -1.52 14.16 -2.57
N VAL A 103 -1.27 13.21 -3.47
CA VAL A 103 -1.87 11.87 -3.44
C VAL A 103 -0.74 10.85 -3.46
N LEU A 104 -0.77 9.93 -2.51
CA LEU A 104 0.24 8.89 -2.38
C LEU A 104 -0.40 7.54 -2.69
N PHE A 105 0.31 6.75 -3.47
CA PHE A 105 -0.09 5.40 -3.85
C PHE A 105 1.03 4.44 -3.46
N ALA A 106 0.69 3.40 -2.70
CA ALA A 106 1.62 2.31 -2.49
C ALA A 106 1.60 1.40 -3.71
N LYS A 107 2.77 0.88 -4.08
CA LYS A 107 2.93 -0.11 -5.12
C LYS A 107 3.47 -1.40 -4.54
N ASP A 108 2.93 -2.53 -4.97
CA ASP A 108 3.48 -3.84 -4.64
C ASP A 108 4.58 -4.29 -5.62
N VAL A 109 5.22 -5.42 -5.32
CA VAL A 109 6.23 -6.05 -6.19
C VAL A 109 5.66 -6.62 -7.50
N LEU A 110 4.34 -6.81 -7.58
CA LEU A 110 3.63 -7.33 -8.76
C LEU A 110 3.20 -6.22 -9.73
N GLY A 111 3.32 -4.97 -9.34
CA GLY A 111 3.02 -3.81 -10.18
C GLY A 111 1.73 -3.07 -9.82
N ASN A 112 0.95 -3.54 -8.85
CA ASN A 112 -0.35 -2.96 -8.52
C ASN A 112 -0.20 -1.75 -7.60
N PHE A 113 -1.05 -0.74 -7.79
CA PHE A 113 -1.09 0.46 -6.95
C PHE A 113 -2.33 0.46 -6.05
N SER A 114 -2.20 1.01 -4.84
CA SER A 114 -3.33 1.20 -3.93
C SER A 114 -4.40 2.15 -4.51
N GLY A 115 -5.62 2.07 -3.99
CA GLY A 115 -6.73 2.99 -4.31
C GLY A 115 -6.67 4.31 -3.56
#